data_AF-A0A8J3MYM5-F1
#
_entry.id   AF-A0A8J3MYM5-F1
#
_cell.length_a   1.000
_cell.length_b   1.000
_cell.length_c   1.000
_cell.angle_alpha   90.00
_cell.angle_beta   90.00
_cell.angle_gamma   90.00
#
_symmetry.space_group_name_H-M   'P 1'
#
loop_
_entity.id
_entity.type
_entity.pdbx_description
1 polymer ?
#
loop_
_entity_poly.entity_id
_entity_poly.type
_entity_poly.pdbx_seq_one_letter_code
_entity_poly.pdbx_strand_id
1 'polypeptide(L)'
;MTWQRAQSGVERTCISREIFQSIIVGDFITYLLAPDLLPSNPLREWHGRVEQVNVEEVRVSLLDEGYIGLTEQVNWQEIISVSKGR
;
A
#
# COMPACT_ATOMS: atom_id res chain seq x y z
N MET A 1 -36.61 14.31 7.45
CA MET A 1 -35.76 14.25 6.24
C MET A 1 -34.32 14.17 6.72
N THR A 2 -33.75 12.97 6.69
CA THR A 2 -32.41 12.70 7.22
C THR A 2 -31.40 13.07 6.14
N TRP A 3 -30.62 14.12 6.39
CA TRP A 3 -29.50 14.47 5.53
C TRP A 3 -28.43 13.38 5.69
N GLN A 4 -28.27 12.56 4.66
CA GLN A 4 -27.09 11.72 4.50
C GLN A 4 -25.90 12.67 4.34
N ARG A 5 -25.12 12.83 5.42
CA ARG A 5 -23.79 13.42 5.32
C ARG A 5 -22.96 12.48 4.46
N ALA A 6 -22.66 12.92 3.25
CA ALA A 6 -21.53 12.43 2.49
C ALA A 6 -20.32 12.44 3.43
N GLN A 7 -19.82 11.26 3.77
CA GLN A 7 -18.60 11.10 4.55
C GLN A 7 -17.44 11.27 3.57
N SER A 8 -17.23 12.53 3.17
CA SER A 8 -16.02 12.99 2.51
C SER A 8 -14.93 13.05 3.57
N GLY A 9 -14.23 11.94 3.73
CA GLY A 9 -13.08 11.81 4.61
C GLY A 9 -12.43 10.49 4.31
N VAL A 10 -11.40 10.49 3.45
CA VAL A 10 -10.52 9.35 3.30
C VAL A 10 -9.79 9.20 4.64
N GLU A 11 -10.41 8.50 5.59
CA GLU A 11 -9.69 7.92 6.71
C GLU A 11 -8.67 6.97 6.08
N ARG A 12 -7.42 7.45 5.97
CA ARG A 12 -6.27 6.64 5.54
C ARG A 12 -6.08 5.54 6.58
N THR A 13 -6.85 4.48 6.45
CA THR A 13 -6.82 3.31 7.32
C THR A 13 -5.76 2.39 6.75
N CYS A 14 -4.54 2.51 7.26
CA CYS A 14 -3.53 1.49 7.04
C CYS A 14 -4.02 0.14 7.60
N ILE A 15 -3.51 -0.95 7.04
CA ILE A 15 -3.81 -2.30 7.53
C ILE A 15 -3.36 -2.44 8.99
N SER A 16 -3.99 -3.33 9.76
CA SER A 16 -3.56 -3.59 11.14
C SER A 16 -2.20 -4.30 11.17
N ARG A 17 -1.52 -4.25 12.33
CA ARG A 17 -0.24 -4.94 12.51
C ARG A 17 -0.38 -6.46 12.38
N GLU A 18 -1.52 -7.04 12.77
CA GLU A 18 -1.81 -8.46 12.61
C GLU A 18 -1.93 -8.84 11.12
N ILE A 19 -2.58 -8.00 10.31
CA ILE A 19 -2.66 -8.21 8.85
C ILE A 19 -1.25 -8.12 8.24
N PHE A 20 -0.46 -7.12 8.65
CA PHE A 20 0.92 -6.96 8.18
C PHE A 20 1.77 -8.20 8.47
N GLN A 21 1.68 -8.75 9.69
CA GLN A 21 2.41 -9.96 10.09
C GLN A 21 2.01 -11.22 9.31
N SER A 22 0.85 -11.20 8.64
CA SER A 22 0.38 -12.30 7.78
C SER A 22 0.89 -12.21 6.34
N ILE A 23 1.55 -11.11 5.95
CA ILE A 23 2.06 -10.91 4.59
C ILE A 23 3.22 -11.87 4.35
N ILE A 24 3.21 -12.50 3.17
CA ILE A 24 4.29 -13.37 2.70
C ILE A 24 4.79 -12.94 1.33
N VAL A 25 5.96 -13.44 0.95
CA VAL A 25 6.50 -13.26 -0.42
C VAL A 25 5.51 -13.83 -1.43
N GLY A 26 5.21 -13.06 -2.47
CA GLY A 26 4.22 -13.37 -3.51
C GLY A 26 2.85 -12.74 -3.30
N ASP A 27 2.54 -12.21 -2.10
CA ASP A 27 1.34 -11.41 -1.88
C ASP A 27 1.39 -10.10 -2.68
N PHE A 28 0.22 -9.53 -2.93
CA PHE A 28 0.06 -8.23 -3.57
C PHE A 28 -0.41 -7.22 -2.54
N ILE A 29 0.16 -6.02 -2.56
CA ILE A 29 -0.26 -4.92 -1.69
C ILE A 29 -0.69 -3.72 -2.51
N THR A 30 -1.65 -2.97 -1.95
CA THR A 30 -1.94 -1.61 -2.37
C THR A 30 -1.46 -0.67 -1.27
N TYR A 31 -0.78 0.40 -1.63
CA TYR A 31 -0.22 1.36 -0.67
C TYR A 31 -0.27 2.80 -1.19
N LEU A 32 -0.19 3.73 -0.26
CA LEU A 32 -0.12 5.17 -0.50
C LEU A 32 1.21 5.69 0.04
N LEU A 33 2.05 6.22 -0.84
CA LEU A 33 3.24 6.95 -0.41
C LEU A 33 2.81 8.25 0.28
N ALA A 34 3.47 8.57 1.38
CA ALA A 34 3.21 9.81 2.10
C ALA A 34 3.54 11.01 1.18
N PRO A 35 2.74 12.11 1.19
CA PRO A 35 2.94 13.25 0.28
C PRO A 35 4.29 13.97 0.42
N ASP A 36 4.96 13.76 1.55
CA ASP A 36 6.29 14.26 1.90
C ASP A 36 7.43 13.34 1.41
N LEU A 37 7.11 12.16 0.87
CA LEU A 37 8.06 11.31 0.16
C LEU A 37 8.04 11.67 -1.34
N LEU A 38 9.20 12.10 -1.84
CA LEU A 38 9.43 12.24 -3.29
C LEU A 38 9.33 10.86 -3.96
N PRO A 39 8.70 10.72 -5.14
CA PRO A 39 8.28 11.79 -6.06
C PRO A 39 6.86 12.32 -5.83
N SER A 40 6.71 13.62 -6.07
CA SER A 40 5.50 14.46 -6.04
C SER A 40 4.48 14.17 -7.15
N ASN A 41 4.30 12.89 -7.50
CA ASN A 41 3.11 12.46 -8.22
C ASN A 41 1.87 12.73 -7.34
N PRO A 42 0.69 13.02 -7.92
CA PRO A 42 -0.52 13.18 -7.12
C PRO A 42 -0.66 11.94 -6.22
N LEU A 43 -1.04 12.15 -4.96
CA LEU A 43 -1.34 11.06 -4.01
C LEU A 43 -2.23 10.05 -4.74
N ARG A 44 -1.65 8.88 -5.06
CA ARG A 44 -2.30 7.80 -5.79
C ARG A 44 -1.99 6.47 -5.15
N GLU A 45 -2.86 5.51 -5.40
CA GLU A 45 -2.66 4.12 -5.02
C GLU A 45 -1.62 3.48 -5.93
N TRP A 46 -0.71 2.72 -5.32
CA TRP A 46 0.33 1.97 -5.99
C TRP A 46 0.14 0.48 -5.74
N HIS A 47 0.58 -0.35 -6.69
CA HIS A 47 0.45 -1.79 -6.63
C HIS A 47 1.81 -2.46 -6.66
N GLY A 48 2.07 -3.27 -5.64
CA GLY A 48 3.33 -3.97 -5.47
C GLY A 48 3.14 -5.46 -5.23
N ARG A 49 3.98 -6.28 -5.85
CA ARG A 49 4.13 -7.69 -5.47
C ARG A 49 5.25 -7.81 -4.44
N VAL A 50 4.98 -8.47 -3.32
CA VAL A 50 5.94 -8.62 -2.21
C VAL A 50 7.06 -9.58 -2.61
N GLU A 51 8.29 -9.08 -2.57
CA GLU A 51 9.50 -9.86 -2.86
C GLU A 51 10.31 -10.14 -1.58
N GLN A 52 10.13 -9.31 -0.53
CA GLN A 52 10.75 -9.52 0.78
C GLN A 52 9.89 -8.92 1.90
N VAL A 53 9.86 -9.57 3.06
CA VAL A 53 9.18 -9.10 4.28
C VAL A 53 10.20 -8.87 5.39
N ASN A 54 10.21 -7.65 5.95
CA ASN A 54 10.99 -7.27 7.12
C ASN A 54 10.07 -6.98 8.32
N VAL A 55 10.63 -6.59 9.46
CA VAL A 55 9.88 -6.39 10.71
C VAL A 55 8.82 -5.28 10.61
N GLU A 56 9.10 -4.19 9.88
CA GLU A 56 8.21 -3.02 9.79
C GLU A 56 7.93 -2.55 8.36
N GLU A 57 8.48 -3.23 7.37
CA GLU A 57 8.39 -2.86 5.96
C GLU A 57 8.42 -4.10 5.06
N VAL A 58 8.00 -3.92 3.82
CA VAL A 58 8.16 -4.91 2.74
C VAL A 58 8.92 -4.30 1.59
N ARG A 59 9.66 -5.13 0.84
CA ARG A 59 10.15 -4.76 -0.48
C ARG A 59 9.20 -5.31 -1.53
N VAL A 60 8.78 -4.47 -2.46
CA VAL A 60 7.86 -4.85 -3.54
C VAL A 60 8.46 -4.60 -4.91
N SER A 61 8.10 -5.44 -5.88
CA SER A 61 8.22 -5.14 -7.31
C SER A 61 7.01 -4.37 -7.79
N LEU A 62 7.24 -3.30 -8.53
CA LEU A 62 6.18 -2.43 -9.04
C LEU A 62 5.45 -3.06 -10.22
N LEU A 63 4.13 -2.88 -10.23
CA LEU A 63 3.22 -3.41 -11.25
C LEU A 63 2.64 -2.32 -12.16
N ASP A 64 2.73 -1.06 -11.74
CA ASP A 64 2.21 0.09 -12.47
C ASP A 64 3.01 0.37 -13.76
N GLU A 65 2.31 0.74 -14.83
CA GLU A 65 2.91 1.04 -16.14
C GLU A 65 3.97 2.15 -16.03
N GLY A 66 5.12 1.93 -16.69
CA GLY A 66 6.28 2.83 -16.62
C GLY A 66 7.23 2.56 -15.45
N TYR A 67 6.84 1.71 -14.49
CA TYR A 67 7.66 1.35 -13.32
C TYR A 67 7.90 -0.16 -13.19
N ILE A 68 7.34 -0.97 -14.08
CA ILE A 68 7.49 -2.43 -14.08
C ILE A 68 8.98 -2.81 -14.05
N GLY A 69 9.33 -3.70 -13.11
CA GLY A 69 10.70 -4.18 -12.92
C GLY A 69 11.55 -3.35 -11.95
N LEU A 70 11.03 -2.21 -11.49
CA LEU A 70 11.62 -1.47 -10.36
C LEU A 70 11.12 -2.06 -9.03
N THR A 71 11.87 -1.76 -7.97
CA THR A 71 11.53 -2.18 -6.60
C THR A 71 11.53 -1.01 -5.65
N GLU A 72 10.67 -1.05 -4.64
CA GLU A 72 10.65 -0.07 -3.56
C GLU A 72 10.38 -0.70 -2.19
N GLN A 73 10.69 0.05 -1.13
CA GLN A 73 10.38 -0.29 0.25
C GLN A 73 9.11 0.43 0.66
N VAL A 74 8.18 -0.32 1.27
CA VAL A 74 6.89 0.19 1.72
C VAL A 74 6.74 -0.10 3.21
N ASN A 75 6.55 0.95 4.01
CA ASN A 75 6.33 0.82 5.44
C ASN A 75 4.91 0.29 5.70
N TRP A 76 4.73 -0.47 6.78
CA TRP A 76 3.40 -1.01 7.11
C TRP A 76 2.31 0.08 7.23
N GLN A 77 2.68 1.30 7.66
CA GLN A 77 1.77 2.44 7.78
C GLN A 77 1.26 2.99 6.45
N GLU A 78 1.90 2.62 5.34
CA GLU A 78 1.57 3.06 3.98
C GLU A 78 0.65 2.06 3.28
N ILE A 79 0.59 0.81 3.77
CA ILE A 79 -0.18 -0.27 3.16
C ILE A 79 -1.65 -0.13 3.52
N ILE A 80 -2.50 -0.01 2.49
CA ILE A 80 -3.96 0.15 2.64
C ILE A 80 -4.71 -1.17 2.44
N SER A 81 -4.15 -2.11 1.68
CA SER A 81 -4.76 -3.44 1.51
C SER A 81 -3.74 -4.51 1.11
N VAL A 82 -4.11 -5.77 1.34
CA VAL A 82 -3.33 -6.96 0.95
C VAL A 82 -4.25 -7.93 0.21
N SER A 83 -3.79 -8.42 -0.94
CA SER A 83 -4.42 -9.50 -1.72
C SER A 83 -3.46 -10.68 -1.78
N LYS A 84 -3.97 -11.89 -1.51
CA LYS A 84 -3.12 -13.08 -1.38
C LYS A 84 -2.65 -13.59 -2.74
N GLY A 85 -1.34 -13.83 -2.84
CA GLY A 85 -0.74 -14.55 -3.95
C GLY A 85 -1.23 -15.99 -3.97
N ARG A 86 -1.61 -16.50 -5.14
CA ARG A 86 -1.97 -17.92 -5.31
C ARG A 86 -0.74 -18.79 -5.40
#